data_AF-A0A2E0VJ11-F1
#
_entry.id   AF-A0A2E0VJ11-F1
#
_cell.length_a   1.000
_cell.length_b   1.000
_cell.length_c   1.000
_cell.angle_alpha   90.00
_cell.angle_beta   90.00
_cell.angle_gamma   90.00
#
_symmetry.space_group_name_H-M   'P 1'
#
loop_
_entity.id
_entity.type
_entity.pdbx_description
1 polymer ?
#
loop_
_entity_poly.entity_id
_entity_poly.type
_entity_poly.pdbx_seq_one_letter_code
_entity_poly.pdbx_strand_id
1 'polypeptide(L)' 'MIDAANMTLNEVLAKLGYRTEPAGHYNKDIVTKSGWVAFRGDANSVWQWLQETEQILPTIP' A
#
# COMPACT_ATOMS: atom_id res chain seq x y z
N MET A 1 0.50 12.77 2.17
CA MET A 1 0.24 12.33 0.79
C MET A 1 1.57 12.22 0.04
N ILE A 2 1.77 11.14 -0.71
CA ILE A 2 2.99 10.89 -1.50
C ILE A 2 2.64 10.95 -3.00
N ASP A 3 3.50 11.56 -3.81
CA ASP A 3 3.46 11.41 -5.27
C ASP A 3 4.02 10.02 -5.65
N ALA A 4 3.13 9.14 -6.10
CA ALA A 4 3.46 7.76 -6.43
C ALA A 4 3.66 7.51 -7.93
N ALA A 5 3.59 8.54 -8.79
CA ALA A 5 3.53 8.38 -10.25
C ALA A 5 4.70 7.58 -10.85
N ASN A 6 5.87 7.62 -10.20
CA ASN A 6 7.08 6.89 -10.62
C ASN A 6 7.61 5.94 -9.53
N MET A 7 6.75 5.48 -8.62
CA MET A 7 7.14 4.60 -7.51
C MET A 7 6.53 3.21 -7.64
N THR A 8 7.30 2.21 -7.24
CA THR A 8 6.76 0.87 -7.01
C THR A 8 5.91 0.84 -5.74
N LEU A 9 5.00 -0.12 -5.64
CA LEU A 9 4.16 -0.29 -4.46
C LEU A 9 4.99 -0.44 -3.17
N ASN A 10 6.10 -1.19 -3.24
CA ASN A 10 6.96 -1.39 -2.07
C ASN A 10 7.64 -0.09 -1.60
N GLU A 11 8.03 0.80 -2.52
CA GLU A 11 8.63 2.10 -2.17
C GLU A 11 7.62 3.03 -1.52
N VAL A 12 6.39 3.06 -2.04
CA VAL A 12 5.29 3.82 -1.46
C VAL A 12 4.99 3.33 -0.05
N LEU A 13 4.81 2.01 0.12
CA LEU A 13 4.54 1.40 1.42
C LEU A 13 5.67 1.68 2.41
N ALA A 14 6.93 1.57 2.00
CA ALA A 14 8.07 1.88 2.85
C ALA A 14 8.07 3.35 3.31
N LYS A 15 7.74 4.29 2.42
CA LYS A 15 7.63 5.72 2.76
C LYS A 15 6.46 6.02 3.69
N LEU A 16 5.34 5.31 3.55
CA LEU A 16 4.20 5.40 4.46
C LEU A 16 4.44 4.66 5.80
N GLY A 17 5.55 3.92 5.92
CA GLY A 17 5.90 3.18 7.12
C GLY A 17 5.18 1.83 7.25
N TYR A 18 4.69 1.28 6.14
CA TYR A 18 4.17 -0.08 6.08
C TYR A 18 5.24 -1.07 5.64
N ARG A 19 5.02 -2.33 6.01
CA ARG A 19 5.70 -3.50 5.45
C ARG A 19 4.68 -4.42 4.78
N THR A 20 5.15 -5.22 3.85
CA THR A 20 4.33 -6.28 3.26
C THR A 20 4.68 -7.62 3.89
N GLU A 21 3.68 -8.40 4.25
CA GLU A 21 3.81 -9.79 4.68
C GLU A 21 3.01 -10.68 3.73
N PRO A 22 3.52 -11.88 3.37
CA PRO A 22 2.80 -12.79 2.50
C PRO A 22 1.50 -13.24 3.16
N ALA A 23 0.37 -13.00 2.50
CA ALA A 23 -0.91 -13.60 2.84
C ALA A 23 -1.23 -14.69 1.82
N GLY A 24 -2.02 -15.69 2.21
CA GLY A 24 -2.37 -16.80 1.31
C GLY A 24 -2.99 -16.33 -0.01
N HIS A 25 -2.89 -17.16 -1.06
CA HIS A 25 -3.55 -16.95 -2.35
C HIS A 25 -3.25 -15.57 -2.99
N TYR A 26 -1.97 -15.25 -3.18
CA TYR A 26 -1.47 -14.03 -3.86
C TYR A 26 -1.72 -12.70 -3.14
N ASN A 27 -2.39 -12.71 -1.99
CA ASN A 27 -2.60 -11.52 -1.20
C ASN A 27 -1.34 -11.12 -0.42
N LYS A 28 -1.28 -9.86 -0.02
CA LYS A 28 -0.31 -9.34 0.93
C LYS A 28 -1.01 -8.67 2.09
N ASP A 29 -0.50 -8.89 3.28
CA ASP A 29 -0.84 -8.11 4.46
C ASP A 29 0.02 -6.85 4.47
N ILE A 30 -0.65 -5.70 4.54
CA ILE A 30 -0.01 -4.40 4.72
C ILE A 30 0.01 -4.11 6.21
N VAL A 31 1.19 -4.16 6.81
CA VAL A 31 1.34 -4.12 8.26
C VAL A 31 2.04 -2.83 8.68
N THR A 32 1.49 -2.16 9.67
CA THR A 32 2.08 -0.96 10.29
C THR A 32 3.38 -1.30 11.03
N LYS A 33 4.23 -0.30 11.31
CA LYS A 33 5.42 -0.50 12.18
C LYS A 33 5.08 -1.15 13.52
N SER A 34 3.92 -0.83 14.08
CA SER A 34 3.44 -1.38 15.36
C SER A 34 2.90 -2.81 15.26
N GLY A 35 2.88 -3.42 14.06
CA GLY A 35 2.48 -4.82 13.88
C GLY A 35 1.00 -5.05 13.57
N TRP A 36 0.19 -3.98 13.47
CA TRP A 36 -1.21 -4.08 13.09
C TRP A 36 -1.38 -4.19 11.58
N VAL A 37 -2.20 -5.14 11.13
CA VAL A 37 -2.62 -5.25 9.72
C VAL A 37 -3.55 -4.09 9.41
N ALA A 38 -3.10 -3.19 8.53
CA ALA A 38 -3.88 -2.05 8.05
C ALA A 38 -4.80 -2.45 6.89
N PHE A 39 -4.36 -3.39 6.04
CA PHE A 39 -5.09 -3.85 4.87
C PHE A 39 -4.61 -5.23 4.42
N ARG A 40 -5.47 -6.00 3.75
CA ARG A 40 -5.14 -7.30 3.12
C ARG A 40 -5.72 -7.33 1.70
N GLY A 41 -4.88 -7.61 0.71
CA GLY A 41 -5.32 -7.78 -0.66
C GLY A 41 -4.17 -7.97 -1.65
N ASP A 42 -4.51 -8.09 -2.93
CA ASP A 42 -3.54 -8.08 -4.02
C ASP A 42 -2.98 -6.66 -4.26
N ALA A 43 -2.00 -6.55 -5.15
CA ALA A 43 -1.33 -5.27 -5.43
C ALA A 43 -2.29 -4.17 -5.92
N ASN A 44 -3.30 -4.52 -6.74
CA ASN A 44 -4.26 -3.55 -7.28
C ASN A 44 -5.18 -3.02 -6.17
N SER A 45 -5.66 -3.92 -5.32
CA SER A 45 -6.47 -3.60 -4.15
C SER A 45 -5.73 -2.68 -3.18
N VAL A 46 -4.42 -2.90 -2.99
CA VAL A 46 -3.58 -2.03 -2.15
C VAL A 46 -3.46 -0.64 -2.77
N TRP A 47 -3.24 -0.53 -4.08
CA TRP A 47 -3.20 0.79 -4.75
C TRP A 47 -4.50 1.56 -4.61
N GLN A 48 -5.64 0.90 -4.82
CA GLN A 48 -6.95 1.50 -4.64
C GLN A 48 -7.16 1.96 -3.20
N TRP A 49 -6.87 1.12 -2.21
CA TRP A 49 -6.96 1.47 -0.80
C TRP A 49 -6.10 2.71 -0.45
N LEU A 50 -4.88 2.80 -0.98
CA LEU A 50 -4.02 3.97 -0.76
C LEU A 50 -4.59 5.27 -1.34
N GLN A 51 -5.32 5.19 -2.46
CA GLN A 51 -6.01 6.34 -3.05
C GLN A 51 -7.27 6.72 -2.26
N GLU A 52 -8.11 5.74 -1.90
CA GLU A 52 -9.34 5.95 -1.13
C GLU A 52 -9.07 6.50 0.28
N THR A 53 -7.93 6.17 0.86
CA THR A 53 -7.48 6.68 2.16
C THR A 53 -6.60 7.95 2.04
N GLU A 54 -6.52 8.53 0.85
CA GLU A 54 -5.79 9.78 0.56
C GLU A 54 -4.31 9.72 1.00
N GLN A 55 -3.69 8.54 0.98
CA GLN A 55 -2.29 8.37 1.37
C GLN A 55 -1.33 8.72 0.23
N ILE A 56 -1.78 8.52 -1.01
CA ILE A 56 -1.09 8.94 -2.23
C ILE A 56 -1.92 9.97 -2.98
N LEU A 57 -1.24 10.80 -3.77
CA LEU A 57 -1.93 11.69 -4.69
C LEU A 57 -2.71 10.84 -5.73
N PRO A 58 -3.90 11.29 -6.15
CA PRO A 58 -4.57 10.66 -7.28
C PRO A 58 -3.65 10.70 -8.48
N THR A 59 -3.34 9.53 -9.04
CA THR A 59 -2.62 9.44 -10.30
C THR A 59 -3.57 9.94 -11.38
N ILE A 60 -3.34 11.17 -11.85
CA ILE A 60 -4.12 11.75 -12.96
C ILE A 60 -3.84 10.86 -14.20
N PRO A 61 -4.87 10.36 -14.89
CA PRO A 61 -4.70 9.53 -16.08
C PRO A 61 -4.00 10.26 -17.23
#